data_AF-A0A8S2TCL7-F1
#
_entry.id   AF-A0A8S2TCL7-F1
#
_cell.length_a   1.000
_cell.length_b   1.000
_cell.length_c   1.000
_cell.angle_alpha   90.00
_cell.angle_beta   90.00
_cell.angle_gamma   90.00
#
_symmetry.space_group_name_H-M   'P 1'
#
loop_
_entity.id
_entity.type
_entity.pdbx_description
1 polymer ?
#
loop_
_entity_poly.entity_id
_entity_poly.type
_entity_poly.pdbx_seq_one_letter_code
_entity_poly.pdbx_strand_id
1 'polypeptide(L)' 'MLLEIQDINCPWTLWFVRVINNRGGRLHLRYVTSINEEDSDKVSSDI' A
#
# COMPACT_ATOMS: atom_id res chain seq x y z
N MET A 1 0.92 -2.69 -9.41
CA MET A 1 -0.53 -2.60 -9.71
C MET A 1 -1.25 -1.99 -8.51
N LEU A 2 -2.11 -0.99 -8.75
CA LEU A 2 -2.97 -0.37 -7.74
C LEU A 2 -4.38 -0.97 -7.88
N LEU A 3 -5.00 -1.32 -6.76
CA LEU A 3 -6.35 -1.89 -6.69
C LEU A 3 -7.19 -1.14 -5.66
N GLU A 4 -8.51 -1.18 -5.83
CA GLU A 4 -9.48 -0.80 -4.81
C GLU A 4 -10.05 -2.06 -4.16
N ILE A 5 -10.13 -2.07 -2.82
CA ILE A 5 -10.74 -3.16 -2.05
C ILE A 5 -11.79 -2.61 -1.09
N GLN A 6 -12.82 -3.40 -0.84
CA GLN A 6 -13.88 -3.07 0.11
C GLN A 6 -13.45 -3.40 1.54
N ASP A 7 -13.76 -2.52 2.48
CA ASP A 7 -13.56 -2.76 3.91
C ASP A 7 -14.57 -3.79 4.44
N ILE A 8 -14.11 -4.77 5.21
CA ILE A 8 -14.94 -5.86 5.73
C ILE A 8 -15.94 -5.38 6.81
N ASN A 9 -15.57 -4.35 7.57
CA ASN A 9 -16.38 -3.82 8.66
C ASN A 9 -17.27 -2.65 8.19
N CYS A 10 -16.86 -1.95 7.13
CA CYS A 10 -17.64 -0.88 6.51
C CYS A 10 -17.76 -1.11 5.00
N PRO A 11 -18.77 -1.85 4.53
CA PRO A 11 -18.93 -2.21 3.12
C PRO A 11 -19.01 -1.01 2.15
N TRP A 12 -19.28 0.19 2.65
CA TRP A 12 -19.36 1.40 1.83
C TRP A 12 -18.02 2.11 1.70
N THR A 13 -16.98 1.64 2.39
CA THR A 13 -15.63 2.18 2.36
C THR A 13 -14.76 1.36 1.42
N LEU A 14 -14.04 2.05 0.53
CA LEU A 14 -13.02 1.48 -0.34
C LEU A 14 -11.64 1.98 0.08
N TRP A 15 -10.64 1.10 -0.01
CA TRP A 15 -9.24 1.40 0.24
C TRP A 15 -8.39 1.15 -0.98
N PHE A 16 -7.44 2.04 -1.24
CA PHE A 16 -6.41 1.82 -2.24
C PHE A 16 -5.30 0.92 -1.68
N VAL A 17 -4.95 -0.13 -2.42
CA VAL A 17 -3.90 -1.07 -2.06
C VAL A 17 -2.96 -1.32 -3.23
N ARG A 18 -1.68 -1.57 -2.92
CA ARG A 18 -0.67 -2.03 -3.87
C ARG A 18 -0.46 -3.53 -3.74
N VAL A 19 -0.29 -4.22 -4.86
CA VAL A 19 0.13 -5.62 -4.88
C VAL A 19 1.63 -5.70 -4.61
N ILE A 20 2.02 -6.39 -3.53
CA ILE A 20 3.42 -6.65 -3.17
C ILE A 20 3.91 -7.95 -3.81
N ASN A 21 3.07 -8.98 -3.84
CA ASN A 21 3.43 -10.30 -4.35
C ASN A 21 2.20 -11.03 -4.93
N ASN A 22 2.42 -11.92 -5.89
CA ASN A 22 1.42 -12.81 -6.46
C ASN A 22 1.95 -14.24 -6.44
N ARG A 23 1.28 -15.14 -5.72
CA ARG A 23 1.60 -16.58 -5.68
C ARG A 23 0.43 -17.37 -6.24
N GLY A 24 0.52 -17.72 -7.53
CA GLY A 24 -0.48 -18.56 -8.21
C GLY A 24 -1.90 -17.95 -8.19
N GLY A 25 -2.01 -16.62 -8.27
CA GLY A 25 -3.28 -15.90 -8.21
C GLY A 25 -3.65 -15.36 -6.81
N ARG A 26 -2.93 -15.76 -5.75
CA ARG A 26 -3.11 -15.19 -4.42
C ARG A 26 -2.29 -13.91 -4.29
N LEU A 27 -2.97 -12.78 -4.16
CA LEU A 27 -2.35 -11.47 -4.07
C LEU A 27 -2.06 -11.11 -2.60
N HIS A 28 -0.81 -10.76 -2.32
CA HIS A 28 -0.43 -10.12 -1.07
C HIS A 28 -0.52 -8.60 -1.27
N LEU A 29 -1.40 -7.96 -0.52
CA LEU A 29 -1.76 -6.54 -0.67
C LEU A 29 -1.18 -5.71 0.48
N ARG A 30 -0.83 -4.45 0.20
CA ARG A 30 -0.47 -3.44 1.20
C ARG A 30 -1.31 -2.19 0.99
N TYR A 31 -1.91 -1.68 2.06
CA TYR A 31 -2.61 -0.40 2.04
C TYR A 31 -1.69 0.75 1.63
N VAL A 32 -2.22 1.63 0.79
CA VAL A 32 -1.60 2.91 0.51
C VAL A 32 -2.01 3.86 1.62
N THR A 33 -1.09 4.14 2.54
CA THR A 33 -1.35 4.95 3.74
C THR A 33 -0.67 6.33 3.69
N SER A 34 -0.07 6.72 2.56
CA SER A 34 0.86 7.84 2.51
C SER A 34 0.20 9.18 2.85
N ILE A 35 0.63 9.77 3.96
CA ILE A 35 1.22 11.10 3.89
C ILE A 35 2.72 10.83 3.78
N ASN A 36 3.40 11.47 2.82
CA ASN A 36 4.77 11.16 2.39
C ASN A 36 5.80 11.04 3.54
N GLU A 37 6.38 9.85 3.74
CA GLU A 37 7.67 9.65 4.45
C GLU A 37 8.69 8.92 3.55
N GLU A 38 8.50 8.93 2.23
CA GLU A 38 9.49 8.39 1.27
C GLU A 38 10.50 9.46 0.80
N ASP A 39 10.63 10.59 1.51
CA ASP A 39 11.74 11.56 1.37
C ASP A 39 12.69 11.61 2.58
N SER A 40 12.38 10.90 3.69
CA SER A 40 13.22 10.91 4.90
C SER A 40 14.41 9.93 4.87
N ASP A 41 14.41 8.94 3.96
CA ASP A 41 15.48 7.94 3.90
C ASP A 41 16.68 8.33 3.00
N LYS A 42 16.76 9.60 2.54
CA LYS A 42 17.88 10.11 1.74
C LYS A 42 18.75 11.19 2.41
N VAL A 43 18.55 11.50 3.70
CA VAL A 43 19.33 12.56 4.39
C VAL A 43 20.40 12.03 5.35
N SER A 44 20.58 10.70 5.49
CA SER A 44 21.53 10.15 6.47
C SER A 44 22.89 9.67 5.93
N SER A 45 23.21 9.83 4.64
CA SER A 45 24.47 9.32 4.08
C SER A 45 25.47 10.36 3.56
N ASP A 46 25.19 11.67 3.66
CA ASP A 46 26.07 12.72 3.13
C ASP A 46 26.33 13.89 4.12
N ILE A 47 26.61 13.61 5.39
CA ILE A 47 27.34 14.52 6.30
C ILE A 47 28.32 13.70 7.17
#